data_AF-A0A359CRH6-F1
#
_entry.id   AF-A0A359CRH6-F1
#
_cell.length_a   1.000
_cell.length_b   1.000
_cell.length_c   1.000
_cell.angle_alpha   90.00
_cell.angle_beta   90.00
_cell.angle_gamma   90.00
#
_symmetry.space_group_name_H-M   'P 1'
#
loop_
_entity.id
_entity.type
_entity.pdbx_description
1 polymer ?
#
loop_
_entity_poly.entity_id
_entity_poly.type
_entity_poly.pdbx_seq_one_letter_code
_entity_poly.pdbx_strand_id
1 'polypeptide(L)'
;MKINSFKERYNYLESVMKEIDSAYFLVTFDSHTEPIYINKFKNWDKNGDWFLESPCQLMKFQLFDEEDNVVNGKYHYEIESFQTPPFLPDKLDELVMISEDECKEYMIKSSK
;
A
#
# COMPACT_ATOMS: atom_id res chain seq x y z
N MET A 1 6.71 -2.53 -13.87
CA MET A 1 8.17 -2.45 -14.14
C MET A 1 8.86 -3.57 -13.38
N LYS A 2 9.78 -4.32 -14.01
CA LYS A 2 10.59 -5.33 -13.31
C LYS A 2 11.67 -4.68 -12.46
N ILE A 3 11.81 -5.14 -11.22
CA ILE A 3 12.83 -4.71 -10.25
C ILE A 3 13.67 -5.92 -9.85
N ASN A 4 14.98 -5.85 -10.00
CA ASN A 4 15.87 -7.00 -9.79
C ASN A 4 16.72 -6.90 -8.51
N SER A 5 16.66 -5.78 -7.80
CA SER A 5 17.39 -5.58 -6.56
C SER A 5 16.76 -4.51 -5.67
N PHE A 6 17.10 -4.55 -4.37
CA PHE A 6 16.78 -3.49 -3.42
C PHE A 6 17.19 -2.10 -3.92
N LYS A 7 18.39 -1.96 -4.52
CA LYS A 7 18.88 -0.67 -5.03
C LYS A 7 18.03 -0.12 -6.17
N GLU A 8 17.58 -0.98 -7.08
CA GLU A 8 16.66 -0.59 -8.15
C GLU A 8 15.30 -0.15 -7.58
N ARG A 9 14.78 -0.88 -6.59
CA ARG A 9 13.55 -0.51 -5.87
C ARG A 9 13.68 0.87 -5.22
N TYR A 10 14.75 1.07 -4.46
CA TYR A 10 15.02 2.32 -3.76
C TYR A 10 15.09 3.50 -4.72
N ASN A 11 15.85 3.39 -5.81
CA ASN A 11 15.98 4.45 -6.81
C ASN A 11 14.64 4.79 -7.48
N TYR A 12 13.82 3.77 -7.76
CA TYR A 12 12.49 3.97 -8.30
C TYR A 12 11.61 4.73 -7.31
N LEU A 13 11.51 4.24 -6.07
CA LEU A 13 10.70 4.88 -5.01
C LEU A 13 11.13 6.33 -4.76
N GLU A 14 12.44 6.61 -4.68
CA GLU A 14 12.98 7.97 -4.59
C GLU A 14 12.52 8.85 -5.75
N SER A 15 12.50 8.32 -6.97
CA SER A 15 12.08 9.07 -8.16
C SER A 15 10.59 9.38 -8.18
N VAL A 16 9.74 8.43 -7.77
CA VAL A 16 8.27 8.58 -7.83
C VAL A 16 7.70 9.27 -6.58
N MET A 17 8.37 9.16 -5.43
CA MET A 17 7.96 9.76 -4.15
C MET A 17 8.78 11.01 -3.81
N LYS A 18 9.20 11.78 -4.83
CA LYS A 18 10.05 12.95 -4.62
C LYS A 18 9.37 14.03 -3.77
N GLU A 19 8.11 14.30 -4.05
CA GLU A 19 7.31 15.39 -3.45
C GLU A 19 6.19 14.88 -2.53
N ILE A 20 6.08 13.56 -2.34
CA ILE A 20 5.05 12.94 -1.50
C ILE A 20 5.70 12.05 -0.45
N ASP A 21 5.15 12.06 0.76
CA ASP A 21 5.71 11.31 1.88
C ASP A 21 5.13 9.90 1.99
N SER A 22 4.03 9.59 1.29
CA SER A 22 3.51 8.23 1.26
C SER A 22 2.62 7.96 0.04
N ALA A 23 2.50 6.69 -0.35
CA ALA A 23 1.65 6.26 -1.45
C ALA A 23 1.27 4.78 -1.35
N TYR A 24 0.21 4.40 -2.05
CA TYR A 24 -0.17 3.01 -2.26
C TYR A 24 0.46 2.47 -3.55
N PHE A 25 0.78 1.18 -3.55
CA PHE A 25 1.31 0.48 -4.70
C PHE A 25 0.63 -0.88 -4.85
N LEU A 26 0.41 -1.31 -6.09
CA LEU A 26 0.26 -2.73 -6.41
C LEU A 26 1.63 -3.29 -6.73
N VAL A 27 1.97 -4.38 -6.04
CA VAL A 27 3.23 -5.09 -6.24
C VAL A 27 2.94 -6.52 -6.68
N THR A 28 3.70 -6.99 -7.67
CA THR A 28 3.63 -8.38 -8.14
C THR A 28 4.96 -9.06 -7.90
N PHE A 29 4.95 -10.19 -7.20
CA PHE A 29 6.09 -11.06 -6.97
C PHE A 29 5.60 -12.49 -6.76
N ASP A 30 6.40 -13.49 -7.17
CA ASP A 30 6.07 -14.91 -7.02
C ASP A 30 4.67 -15.29 -7.57
N SER A 31 4.28 -14.68 -8.69
CA SER A 31 2.94 -14.85 -9.32
C SER A 31 1.74 -14.38 -8.49
N HIS A 32 1.98 -13.63 -7.42
CA HIS A 32 0.97 -13.01 -6.56
C HIS A 32 1.02 -11.50 -6.70
N THR A 33 -0.14 -10.84 -6.64
CA THR A 33 -0.27 -9.39 -6.67
C THR A 33 -1.02 -8.91 -5.44
N GLU A 34 -0.42 -7.97 -4.70
CA GLU A 34 -1.02 -7.39 -3.51
C GLU A 34 -0.82 -5.88 -3.41
N PRO A 35 -1.72 -5.17 -2.72
CA PRO A 35 -1.53 -3.78 -2.39
C PRO A 35 -0.64 -3.63 -1.15
N ILE A 36 0.26 -2.65 -1.23
CA ILE A 36 1.10 -2.22 -0.13
C ILE A 36 1.02 -0.70 0.02
N TYR A 37 1.31 -0.23 1.22
CA TYR A 37 1.52 1.17 1.53
C TYR A 37 3.00 1.41 1.79
N ILE A 38 3.54 2.46 1.19
CA ILE A 38 4.94 2.86 1.39
C ILE A 38 4.96 4.28 1.96
N ASN A 39 5.75 4.45 3.03
CA ASN A 39 5.97 5.74 3.69
C ASN A 39 7.45 6.12 3.64
N LYS A 40 7.75 7.35 3.21
CA LYS A 40 9.07 7.93 3.04
C LYS A 40 9.41 8.82 4.25
N PHE A 41 10.51 8.50 4.91
CA PHE A 41 11.10 9.28 5.99
C PHE A 41 12.30 10.05 5.46
N LYS A 42 12.17 11.37 5.37
CA LYS A 42 13.22 12.25 4.86
C LYS A 42 14.30 12.49 5.91
N ASN A 43 15.58 12.37 5.53
CA ASN A 43 16.74 12.52 6.41
C ASN A 43 16.63 11.70 7.71
N TRP A 44 16.16 10.46 7.59
CA TRP A 44 15.88 9.57 8.72
C TRP A 44 17.15 9.27 9.54
N ASP A 45 18.26 8.99 8.87
CA ASP A 45 19.56 8.77 9.50
C ASP A 45 20.72 9.32 8.65
N LYS A 46 21.96 9.02 9.07
CA LYS A 46 23.19 9.41 8.37
C LYS A 46 23.31 8.88 6.93
N ASN A 47 22.47 7.91 6.56
CA ASN A 47 22.44 7.30 5.23
C ASN A 47 21.37 7.92 4.31
N GLY A 48 20.54 8.85 4.82
CA GLY A 48 19.60 9.63 4.04
C GLY A 48 18.14 9.27 4.28
N ASP A 49 17.37 9.29 3.19
CA ASP A 49 15.94 8.96 3.21
C ASP A 49 15.73 7.46 3.42
N TRP A 50 14.62 7.09 4.06
CA TRP A 50 14.27 5.70 4.34
C TRP A 50 12.82 5.42 3.94
N PHE A 51 12.53 4.19 3.51
CA PHE A 51 11.18 3.76 3.18
C PHE A 51 10.72 2.65 4.12
N LEU A 52 9.54 2.83 4.72
CA LEU A 52 8.82 1.74 5.38
C LEU A 52 7.76 1.20 4.44
N GLU A 53 7.63 -0.11 4.43
CA GLU A 53 6.66 -0.86 3.64
C GLU A 53 5.61 -1.42 4.61
N SER A 54 4.37 -1.53 4.17
CA SER A 54 3.28 -2.01 5.00
C SER A 54 2.28 -2.78 4.16
N PRO A 55 1.89 -4.01 4.54
CA PRO A 55 0.78 -4.67 3.89
C PRO A 55 -0.50 -3.88 4.12
N CYS A 56 -1.33 -3.75 3.10
CA CYS A 56 -2.65 -3.16 3.26
C CYS A 56 -3.64 -4.21 3.77
N GLN A 57 -4.43 -3.85 4.79
CA GLN A 57 -5.51 -4.67 5.33
C GLN A 57 -6.84 -3.92 5.16
N LEU A 58 -7.83 -4.58 4.58
CA LEU A 58 -9.14 -3.98 4.34
C LEU A 58 -10.04 -4.25 5.55
N MET A 59 -10.34 -3.19 6.28
CA MET A 59 -11.31 -3.21 7.37
C MET A 59 -12.70 -2.90 6.83
N LYS A 60 -13.68 -3.72 7.22
CA LYS A 60 -15.07 -3.60 6.77
C LYS A 60 -15.96 -3.31 7.97
N PHE A 61 -16.60 -2.15 7.96
CA PHE A 61 -17.47 -1.69 9.03
C PHE A 61 -18.93 -1.69 8.60
N GLN A 62 -19.80 -2.21 9.46
CA GLN A 62 -21.24 -2.11 9.27
C GLN A 62 -21.68 -0.66 9.44
N LEU A 63 -22.45 -0.13 8.48
CA LEU A 63 -23.01 1.21 8.58
C LEU A 63 -24.35 1.20 9.31
N PHE A 64 -24.56 2.26 10.09
CA PHE A 64 -25.77 2.56 10.84
C PHE A 64 -26.34 3.91 10.39
N ASP A 65 -27.66 4.06 10.43
CA ASP A 65 -28.31 5.36 10.22
C ASP A 65 -28.37 6.19 11.52
N GLU A 66 -29.00 7.37 11.47
CA GLU A 66 -29.11 8.28 12.62
C GLU A 66 -29.94 7.70 13.79
N GLU A 67 -30.69 6.62 13.54
CA GLU A 67 -31.50 5.91 14.53
C GLU A 67 -30.84 4.59 14.99
N ASP A 68 -29.55 4.42 14.71
CA ASP A 68 -28.76 3.21 15.00
C ASP A 68 -29.26 1.92 14.30
N ASN A 69 -30.05 2.03 13.23
CA ASN A 69 -30.47 0.87 12.45
C ASN A 69 -29.40 0.47 11.43
N VAL A 70 -29.25 -0.85 11.21
CA VAL A 70 -28.31 -1.40 10.22
C VAL A 70 -28.73 -1.00 8.81
N VAL A 71 -27.84 -0.33 8.08
CA VAL A 71 -28.06 -0.01 6.66
C VAL A 71 -27.65 -1.20 5.80
N ASN A 72 -28.63 -2.03 5.46
CA ASN A 72 -28.40 -3.26 4.70
C ASN A 72 -27.69 -3.01 3.36
N GLY A 73 -26.64 -3.81 3.10
CA GLY A 73 -25.88 -3.75 1.85
C GLY A 73 -24.93 -2.55 1.72
N LYS A 74 -24.87 -1.66 2.73
CA LYS A 74 -23.88 -0.59 2.78
C LYS A 74 -22.85 -0.86 3.87
N TYR A 75 -21.59 -0.68 3.49
CA TYR A 75 -20.43 -0.85 4.37
C TYR A 75 -19.50 0.32 4.19
N HIS A 76 -18.82 0.69 5.27
CA HIS A 76 -17.67 1.58 5.23
C HIS A 76 -16.40 0.73 5.17
N TYR A 77 -15.46 1.13 4.33
CA TYR A 77 -14.20 0.41 4.15
C TYR A 77 -13.05 1.34 4.46
N GLU A 78 -12.11 0.86 5.28
CA GLU A 78 -10.88 1.57 5.58
C GLU A 78 -9.69 0.64 5.30
N ILE A 79 -8.55 1.24 4.92
CA ILE A 79 -7.30 0.50 4.78
C ILE A 79 -6.48 0.75 6.04
N GLU A 80 -6.16 -0.31 6.77
CA GLU A 80 -5.13 -0.29 7.80
C GLU A 80 -3.78 -0.73 7.21
N SER A 81 -2.72 -0.02 7.57
CA SER A 81 -1.35 -0.30 7.11
C SER A 81 -0.41 -0.35 8.31
N PHE A 82 -0.14 -1.56 8.80
CA PHE A 82 0.76 -1.77 9.92
C PHE A 82 2.20 -1.57 9.46
N GLN A 83 2.87 -0.54 9.99
CA GLN A 83 4.26 -0.26 9.62
C GLN A 83 5.16 -1.40 10.05
N THR A 84 5.82 -2.04 9.09
CA THR A 84 6.78 -3.11 9.32
C THR A 84 8.17 -2.74 8.78
N PRO A 85 9.24 -3.41 9.23
CA PRO A 85 10.50 -3.47 8.49
C PRO A 85 10.28 -3.93 7.03
N PRO A 86 11.31 -3.86 6.16
CA PRO A 86 11.21 -4.28 4.77
C PRO A 86 10.46 -5.61 4.64
N PHE A 87 9.34 -5.55 3.93
CA PHE A 87 8.38 -6.65 3.80
C PHE A 87 8.51 -7.31 2.43
N LEU A 88 8.86 -6.53 1.41
CA LEU A 88 8.94 -7.00 0.04
C LEU A 88 10.28 -7.67 -0.28
N PRO A 89 10.26 -8.76 -1.08
CA PRO A 89 11.47 -9.38 -1.59
C PRO A 89 12.25 -8.41 -2.49
N ASP A 90 13.56 -8.62 -2.62
CA ASP A 90 14.44 -7.76 -3.42
C ASP A 90 14.05 -7.71 -4.91
N LYS A 91 13.40 -8.77 -5.42
CA LYS A 91 13.00 -8.91 -6.81
C LYS A 91 11.48 -8.83 -6.91
N LEU A 92 11.00 -7.97 -7.80
CA LEU A 92 9.58 -7.76 -8.08
C LEU A 92 9.36 -7.82 -9.58
N ASP A 93 8.29 -8.46 -10.01
CA ASP A 93 7.89 -8.48 -11.42
C ASP A 93 7.23 -7.15 -11.82
N GLU A 94 6.44 -6.59 -10.89
CA GLU A 94 5.75 -5.34 -11.09
C GLU A 94 5.66 -4.52 -9.80
N LEU A 95 5.72 -3.20 -9.96
CA LEU A 95 5.46 -2.22 -8.91
C LEU A 95 4.81 -1.01 -9.58
N VAL A 96 3.58 -0.70 -9.18
CA VAL A 96 2.74 0.34 -9.79
C VAL A 96 2.14 1.20 -8.69
N MET A 97 2.41 2.50 -8.71
CA MET A 97 1.75 3.44 -7.80
C MET A 97 0.27 3.54 -8.17
N ILE A 98 -0.58 3.49 -7.15
CA ILE A 98 -2.03 3.60 -7.28
C ILE A 98 -2.58 4.59 -6.24
N SER A 99 -3.78 5.10 -6.47
CA SER A 99 -4.52 5.88 -5.48
C SER A 99 -5.09 4.98 -4.36
N GLU A 100 -5.47 5.62 -3.26
CA GLU A 100 -6.14 4.93 -2.15
C GLU A 100 -7.48 4.31 -2.59
N ASP A 101 -8.23 4.97 -3.46
CA ASP A 101 -9.50 4.46 -3.97
C ASP A 101 -9.31 3.27 -4.90
N GLU A 102 -8.30 3.29 -5.76
CA GLU A 102 -7.90 2.11 -6.56
C GLU A 102 -7.47 0.94 -5.67
N CYS A 103 -6.76 1.23 -4.56
CA CYS A 103 -6.36 0.23 -3.58
C CYS A 103 -7.58 -0.41 -2.92
N LYS A 104 -8.50 0.41 -2.40
CA LYS A 104 -9.77 -0.04 -1.83
C LYS A 104 -10.56 -0.90 -2.81
N GLU A 105 -10.72 -0.43 -4.04
CA GLU A 105 -11.44 -1.16 -5.09
C GLU A 105 -10.81 -2.52 -5.38
N TYR A 106 -9.48 -2.59 -5.49
CA TYR A 106 -8.76 -3.85 -5.68
C TYR A 106 -9.05 -4.81 -4.54
N MET A 107 -8.88 -4.38 -3.29
CA MET A 107 -9.09 -5.23 -2.11
C MET A 107 -10.54 -5.70 -1.96
N ILE A 108 -11.52 -4.86 -2.30
CA ILE A 108 -12.94 -5.23 -2.28
C ILE A 108 -13.26 -6.28 -3.36
N LYS A 109 -12.62 -6.19 -4.54
CA LYS A 109 -12.80 -7.17 -5.62
C LYS A 109 -12.13 -8.51 -5.28
N SER A 110 -10.94 -8.47 -4.69
CA SER A 110 -10.13 -9.66 -4.35
C SER A 110 -10.59 -10.40 -3.08
N SER A 111 -11.45 -9.79 -2.25
CA SER A 111 -12.02 -10.41 -1.04
C SER A 111 -13.31 -11.19 -1.27
N LYS A 112 -13.81 -11.24 -2.51
CA LYS A 112 -14.99 -12.01 -2.92
C LYS A 112 -14.59 -13.37 -3.47
#